data_AF-A0A1M7PYE5-F1
#
_entry.id   AF-A0A1M7PYE5-F1
#
_cell.length_a   1.000
_cell.length_b   1.000
_cell.length_c   1.000
_cell.angle_alpha   90.00
_cell.angle_beta   90.00
_cell.angle_gamma   90.00
#
_symmetry.space_group_name_H-M   'P 1'
#
loop_
_entity.id
_entity.type
_entity.pdbx_description
1 polymer ?
#
loop_
_entity_poly.entity_id
_entity_poly.type
_entity_poly.pdbx_seq_one_letter_code
_entity_poly.pdbx_strand_id
1 'polypeptide(L)' 'MKKWTFYVSLIISIIFLINIIEILINDLNRLTEYGYGYLVGKIILLLIFATITLLTRKYKTESKEEL' A
#
# COMPACT_ATOMS: atom_id res chain seq x y z
N MET A 1 2.47 9.11 -16.76
CA MET A 1 1.50 9.09 -15.64
C MET A 1 1.57 10.42 -14.91
N LYS A 2 0.46 11.19 -14.79
CA LYS A 2 0.46 12.47 -14.06
C LYS A 2 1.09 12.24 -12.68
N LYS A 3 2.07 13.08 -12.27
CA LYS A 3 2.82 12.98 -11.00
C LYS A 3 1.91 12.62 -9.82
N TRP A 4 0.70 13.17 -9.83
CA TRP A 4 -0.43 12.90 -8.94
C TRP A 4 -0.73 11.42 -8.67
N THR A 5 -0.73 10.55 -9.69
CA THR A 5 -1.05 9.12 -9.54
C THR A 5 -0.08 8.39 -8.61
N PHE A 6 1.21 8.71 -8.67
CA PHE A 6 2.22 8.17 -7.75
C PHE A 6 2.00 8.67 -6.33
N TYR A 7 1.81 9.98 -6.15
CA TYR A 7 1.62 10.56 -4.82
C TYR A 7 0.32 10.08 -4.15
N VAL A 8 -0.77 9.95 -4.91
CA VAL A 8 -2.05 9.43 -4.41
C VAL A 8 -1.90 7.96 -4.01
N SER A 9 -1.27 7.12 -4.85
CA SER A 9 -0.98 5.72 -4.53
C SER A 9 -0.12 5.57 -3.28
N LEU A 10 0.90 6.42 -3.13
CA LEU A 10 1.78 6.43 -1.96
C LEU A 10 1.02 6.77 -0.67
N ILE A 11 0.19 7.82 -0.69
CA ILE A 11 -0.63 8.23 0.47
C ILE A 11 -1.60 7.11 0.87
N ILE A 12 -2.31 6.53 -0.11
CA ILE A 12 -3.23 5.41 0.14
C ILE A 12 -2.49 4.22 0.76
N SER A 13 -1.29 3.90 0.28
CA SER A 13 -0.47 2.82 0.83
C SER A 13 -0.06 3.07 2.29
N ILE A 14 0.27 4.32 2.66
CA ILE A 14 0.60 4.68 4.04
C ILE A 14 -0.63 4.55 4.95
N ILE A 15 -1.80 4.98 4.50
CA ILE A 15 -3.06 4.85 5.27
C ILE A 15 -3.37 3.37 5.55
N PHE A 16 -3.25 2.51 4.54
CA PHE A 16 -3.43 1.07 4.73
C PHE A 16 -2.43 0.48 5.71
N LEU A 17 -1.16 0.92 5.65
CA LEU A 17 -0.13 0.44 6.56
C LEU A 17 -0.43 0.80 8.02
N ILE A 18 -0.81 2.06 8.29
CA ILE A 18 -1.18 2.50 9.65
C ILE A 18 -2.37 1.69 10.16
N ASN A 19 -3.40 1.51 9.32
CA ASN A 19 -4.57 0.70 9.66
C ASN A 19 -4.21 -0.75 10.02
N ILE A 20 -3.30 -1.36 9.24
CA ILE A 20 -2.84 -2.73 9.49
C ILE A 20 -2.07 -2.79 10.82
N ILE A 21 -1.14 -1.85 11.06
CA ILE A 21 -0.38 -1.78 12.30
C ILE A 21 -1.31 -1.59 13.51
N GLU A 22 -2.29 -0.72 13.41
CA GLU A 22 -3.28 -0.48 14.47
C GLU A 22 -4.06 -1.76 14.80
N ILE A 23 -4.51 -2.49 13.77
CA ILE A 23 -5.20 -3.78 13.96
C ILE A 23 -4.27 -4.81 14.60
N LEU A 24 -3.00 -4.90 14.16
CA LEU A 24 -2.04 -5.87 14.70
C LEU A 24 -1.67 -5.59 16.16
N ILE A 25 -1.63 -4.33 16.59
CA ILE A 25 -1.22 -3.97 17.96
C ILE A 25 -2.42 -3.96 18.91
N ASN A 26 -3.53 -3.37 18.50
CA ASN A 26 -4.65 -3.08 19.39
C ASN A 26 -5.75 -4.14 19.34
N ASP A 27 -5.99 -4.75 18.18
CA ASP A 27 -7.16 -5.59 17.95
C ASP A 27 -6.84 -7.06 17.66
N LEU A 28 -5.56 -7.47 17.61
CA LEU A 28 -5.17 -8.84 17.28
C LEU A 28 -5.80 -9.88 18.21
N ASN A 29 -5.96 -9.56 19.50
CA ASN A 29 -6.61 -10.43 20.50
C ASN A 29 -8.14 -10.45 20.40
N ARG A 30 -8.74 -9.54 19.62
CA ARG A 30 -10.19 -9.43 19.40
C ARG A 30 -10.59 -9.78 17.96
N LEU A 31 -9.64 -10.24 17.15
CA LEU A 31 -9.89 -10.59 15.76
C LEU A 31 -10.74 -11.87 15.69
N THR A 32 -11.96 -11.71 15.19
CA THR A 32 -12.80 -12.84 14.77
C THR A 32 -12.27 -13.39 13.44
N GLU A 33 -12.76 -14.56 13.03
CA GLU A 33 -12.44 -15.16 11.72
C GLU A 33 -12.68 -14.19 10.54
N TYR A 34 -13.78 -13.42 10.60
CA TYR A 34 -14.06 -12.34 9.65
C TYR A 34 -13.06 -11.17 9.75
N GLY A 35 -12.58 -10.85 10.96
CA GLY A 35 -11.55 -9.84 11.19
C GLY A 35 -10.21 -10.20 10.55
N TYR A 36 -9.83 -11.49 10.56
CA TYR A 36 -8.67 -11.97 9.81
C TYR A 36 -8.87 -11.84 8.30
N GLY A 37 -10.06 -12.16 7.78
CA GLY A 37 -10.39 -11.94 6.36
C GLY A 37 -10.26 -10.48 5.93
N TYR A 38 -10.73 -9.54 6.76
CA TYR A 38 -10.59 -8.11 6.53
C TYR A 38 -9.12 -7.65 6.55
N LEU A 39 -8.34 -8.14 7.52
CA LEU A 39 -6.91 -7.85 7.62
C LEU A 39 -6.14 -8.36 6.39
N VAL A 40 -6.41 -9.60 5.97
CA VAL A 40 -5.81 -10.18 4.75
C VAL A 40 -6.19 -9.36 3.52
N GLY A 41 -7.45 -8.94 3.39
CA GLY A 41 -7.89 -8.05 2.31
C GLY A 41 -7.13 -6.72 2.29
N LYS A 42 -6.92 -6.09 3.45
CA LYS A 42 -6.10 -4.87 3.57
C LYS A 42 -4.64 -5.10 3.17
N ILE A 43 -4.05 -6.23 3.56
CA ILE A 43 -2.66 -6.59 3.20
C ILE A 43 -2.54 -6.80 1.68
N ILE A 44 -3.49 -7.50 1.06
CA ILE A 44 -3.51 -7.68 -0.40
C ILE A 44 -3.61 -6.33 -1.11
N LEU A 45 -4.50 -5.45 -0.65
CA LEU A 45 -4.65 -4.11 -1.23
C LEU A 45 -3.36 -3.29 -1.08
N LEU A 46 -2.71 -3.37 0.09
CA LEU A 46 -1.42 -2.72 0.33
C LEU A 46 -0.36 -3.22 -0.67
N LEU A 47 -0.26 -4.52 -0.90
CA LEU A 47 0.70 -5.11 -1.84
C LEU A 47 0.44 -4.67 -3.29
N ILE A 48 -0.83 -4.57 -3.70
CA ILE A 48 -1.21 -4.06 -5.02
C ILE A 48 -0.75 -2.60 -5.18
N PHE A 49 -1.11 -1.71 -4.25
CA PHE A 49 -0.70 -0.31 -4.31
C PHE A 49 0.81 -0.13 -4.19
N ALA A 50 1.48 -0.92 -3.35
CA ALA A 50 2.94 -0.92 -3.25
C ALA A 50 3.59 -1.34 -4.58
N THR A 51 3.09 -2.40 -5.22
CA THR A 51 3.59 -2.88 -6.53
C THR A 51 3.41 -1.81 -7.60
N ILE A 52 2.22 -1.20 -7.69
CA ILE A 52 1.95 -0.10 -8.64
C ILE A 52 2.90 1.08 -8.38
N THR A 53 3.13 1.42 -7.11
CA THR A 53 4.04 2.50 -6.70
C THR A 53 5.49 2.21 -7.12
N LEU A 54 5.97 0.97 -6.93
CA LEU A 54 7.32 0.54 -7.30
C LEU A 54 7.51 0.50 -8.83
N LEU A 55 6.55 -0.04 -9.57
CA LEU A 55 6.58 -0.06 -11.04
C LEU A 55 6.55 1.36 -11.61
N THR A 56 5.74 2.24 -11.03
CA THR A 56 5.67 3.66 -11.44
C THR A 56 6.98 4.42 -11.12
N ARG A 57 7.68 4.03 -10.05
CA ARG A 57 9.00 4.61 -9.71
C ARG A 57 10.07 4.26 -10.74
N LYS A 58 10.11 3.01 -11.22
CA LYS A 58 11.12 2.52 -12.19
C LYS A 58 11.08 3.28 -13.52
N TYR A 59 9.87 3.56 -14.04
CA TYR A 59 9.67 4.36 -15.25
C TYR A 59 10.26 5.79 -15.15
N LYS A 60 10.27 6.39 -13.96
CA LYS A 60 10.81 7.74 -13.75
C LYS A 60 12.34 7.76 -13.68
N THR A 61 12.98 6.64 -13.34
CA THR A 61 14.44 6.53 -13.25
C THR A 61 15.06 6.28 -14.62
N GLU A 62 14.48 5.40 -15.45
CA GLU A 62 14.97 5.14 -16.82
C GLU A 62 14.84 6.39 -17.72
N SER A 63 13.78 7.19 -17.56
CA SER A 63 13.60 8.46 -18.28
C SER A 63 14.64 9.56 -17.93
N LYS A 64 15.46 9.37 -16.89
CA LYS A 64 16.48 10.35 -16.48
C LYS A 64 17.91 9.94 -16.88
N GLU A 65 18.13 8.70 -17.30
CA GLU A 65 19.45 8.23 -17.76
C GLU A 65 19.66 8.44 -19.27
N GLU A 66 18.62 8.81 -20.02
CA GLU A 66 18.68 9.10 -21.46
C GLU A 66 18.77 10.62 -21.80
N LEU A 67 19.01 11.49 -20.82
CA LEU A 67 19.20 12.95 -20.99
C LEU A 67 20.59 13.39 -20.53
#